data_AF-A0A655V0X6-F1
#
_entry.id   AF-A0A655V0X6-F1
#
_cell.length_a   1.000
_cell.length_b   1.000
_cell.length_c   1.000
_cell.angle_alpha   90.00
_cell.angle_beta   90.00
_cell.angle_gamma   90.00
#
_symmetry.space_group_name_H-M   'P 1'
#
loop_
_entity.id
_entity.type
_entity.pdbx_description
1 polymer ?
#
loop_
_entity_poly.entity_id
_entity_poly.type
_entity_poly.pdbx_seq_one_letter_code
_entity_poly.pdbx_strand_id
1 'polypeptide(L)'
;MAYLAPVWKEKTIPYAVPATLSKSTTVRYDIPQGSQLLGMNVWSKEKHLFKHKQQVNAVQFLVGKVTADQSHMGIVYAGYYAVDMYDAQGNKVWSVANDDLNSGKIGISAYDFTGDGIDEVLVQDRLRMRILDGKTGRVMGIIANSSGTLWEYPVVADLEGNNNASLIMVANDYDRESQVNHGVFVYESADPSKPWRNATRIWNQYAFNFSDINANGTIPTDAQPSWLTHNSFRSATIRVPLK
;
A
#
# COMPACT_ATOMS: atom_id res chain seq x y z
N MET A 1 -69.48 -13.30 -17.06
CA MET A 1 -68.41 -14.10 -17.68
C MET A 1 -67.76 -14.92 -16.60
N ALA A 2 -67.96 -16.24 -16.63
CA ALA A 2 -67.32 -17.22 -15.77
C ALA A 2 -66.11 -17.79 -16.53
N TYR A 3 -64.98 -17.95 -15.85
CA TYR A 3 -63.90 -18.82 -16.34
C TYR A 3 -63.56 -19.82 -15.23
N LEU A 4 -63.97 -21.06 -15.51
CA LEU A 4 -63.58 -22.27 -14.79
C LEU A 4 -62.12 -22.58 -15.15
N ALA A 5 -61.24 -22.60 -14.15
CA ALA A 5 -59.87 -23.09 -14.32
C ALA A 5 -59.88 -24.64 -14.39
N PRO A 6 -59.02 -25.27 -15.21
CA PRO A 6 -58.99 -26.72 -15.34
C PRO A 6 -58.41 -27.37 -14.07
N VAL A 7 -59.08 -28.41 -13.58
CA VAL A 7 -58.58 -29.34 -12.57
C VAL A 7 -57.77 -30.42 -13.29
N TRP A 8 -56.45 -30.44 -13.11
CA TRP A 8 -55.59 -31.52 -13.59
C TRP A 8 -55.60 -32.66 -12.56
N LYS A 9 -55.93 -33.89 -13.00
CA LYS A 9 -55.67 -35.10 -12.23
C LYS A 9 -54.26 -35.58 -12.55
N GLU A 10 -53.34 -35.45 -11.59
CA GLU A 10 -52.05 -36.12 -11.68
C GLU A 10 -52.25 -37.64 -11.58
N LYS A 11 -51.87 -38.37 -12.63
CA LYS A 11 -51.77 -39.82 -12.62
C LYS A 11 -50.32 -40.19 -12.36
N THR A 12 -50.00 -40.62 -11.15
CA THR A 12 -48.67 -41.14 -10.84
C THR A 12 -48.53 -42.52 -11.49
N ILE A 13 -47.60 -42.67 -12.44
CA ILE A 13 -47.20 -43.98 -12.97
C ILE A 13 -45.95 -44.41 -12.20
N PRO A 14 -45.99 -45.49 -11.40
CA PRO A 14 -44.81 -45.95 -10.69
C PRO A 14 -43.88 -46.67 -11.67
N TYR A 15 -42.81 -46.01 -12.09
CA TYR A 15 -41.65 -46.71 -12.63
C TYR A 15 -40.74 -47.10 -11.46
N ALA A 16 -40.65 -48.40 -11.19
CA ALA A 16 -39.66 -48.95 -10.27
C ALA A 16 -38.27 -48.87 -10.92
N VAL A 17 -37.65 -47.69 -10.86
CA VAL A 17 -36.20 -47.58 -11.06
C VAL A 17 -35.55 -47.96 -9.73
N PRO A 18 -34.55 -48.86 -9.70
CA PRO A 18 -33.77 -49.07 -8.50
C PRO A 18 -33.02 -47.77 -8.21
N ALA A 19 -33.56 -46.95 -7.32
CA ALA A 19 -32.82 -45.88 -6.69
C ALA A 19 -31.79 -46.54 -5.79
N THR A 20 -30.56 -46.71 -6.28
CA THR A 20 -29.40 -46.85 -5.41
C THR A 20 -29.35 -45.58 -4.57
N LEU A 21 -29.93 -45.65 -3.36
CA LEU A 21 -29.79 -44.62 -2.34
C LEU A 21 -28.31 -44.58 -1.97
N SER A 22 -27.53 -43.77 -2.68
CA SER A 22 -26.25 -43.34 -2.17
C SER A 22 -26.54 -42.70 -0.83
N LYS A 23 -25.99 -43.24 0.26
CA LYS A 23 -26.07 -42.59 1.58
C LYS A 23 -25.28 -41.29 1.50
N SER A 24 -25.92 -40.23 1.05
CA SER A 24 -25.38 -38.88 1.10
C SER A 24 -25.73 -38.26 2.45
N THR A 25 -24.89 -37.35 2.90
CA THR A 25 -25.13 -36.53 4.09
C THR A 25 -24.98 -35.08 3.68
N THR A 26 -25.90 -34.24 4.12
CA THR A 26 -25.84 -32.80 3.87
C THR A 26 -25.51 -32.09 5.17
N VAL A 27 -24.47 -31.26 5.14
CA VAL A 27 -24.05 -30.42 6.27
C VAL A 27 -23.98 -28.98 5.77
N ARG A 28 -24.49 -28.05 6.58
CA ARG A 28 -24.37 -26.60 6.34
C ARG A 28 -23.16 -26.08 7.10
N TYR A 29 -22.35 -25.24 6.45
CA TYR A 29 -21.30 -24.47 7.09
C TYR A 29 -21.62 -22.99 6.90
N ASP A 30 -21.92 -22.30 8.01
CA ASP A 30 -22.16 -20.86 8.00
C ASP A 30 -20.85 -20.11 8.19
N ILE A 31 -20.55 -19.19 7.26
CA ILE A 31 -19.38 -18.31 7.36
C ILE A 31 -19.58 -17.39 8.57
N PRO A 32 -18.60 -17.27 9.49
CA PRO A 32 -18.71 -16.39 10.63
C PRO A 32 -18.97 -14.94 10.22
N GLN A 33 -19.79 -14.22 10.98
CA GLN A 33 -20.06 -12.80 10.74
C GLN A 33 -18.75 -12.00 10.70
N GLY A 34 -18.62 -11.09 9.72
CA GLY A 34 -17.41 -10.29 9.52
C GLY A 34 -16.22 -11.07 8.93
N SER A 35 -16.44 -12.28 8.43
CA SER A 35 -15.43 -13.10 7.74
C SER A 35 -15.84 -13.41 6.31
N GLN A 36 -14.86 -13.79 5.49
CA GLN A 36 -15.05 -14.29 4.14
C GLN A 36 -14.39 -15.66 3.97
N LEU A 37 -14.86 -16.43 2.98
CA LEU A 37 -14.22 -17.65 2.53
C LEU A 37 -12.96 -17.28 1.74
N LEU A 38 -11.80 -17.75 2.19
CA LEU A 38 -10.50 -17.45 1.58
C LEU A 38 -9.94 -18.63 0.77
N GLY A 39 -10.42 -19.85 1.05
CA GLY A 39 -9.94 -21.04 0.35
C GLY A 39 -10.59 -22.32 0.84
N MET A 40 -10.11 -23.44 0.31
CA MET A 40 -10.58 -24.77 0.66
C MET A 40 -9.41 -25.75 0.72
N ASN A 41 -9.34 -26.54 1.79
CA ASN A 41 -8.57 -27.78 1.74
C ASN A 41 -9.40 -28.81 0.98
N VAL A 42 -8.77 -29.48 0.03
CA VAL A 42 -9.41 -30.44 -0.87
C VAL A 42 -8.64 -31.75 -0.83
N TRP A 43 -9.34 -32.85 -0.55
CA TRP A 43 -8.77 -34.19 -0.61
C TRP A 43 -9.31 -34.91 -1.84
N SER A 44 -8.41 -35.45 -2.65
CA SER A 44 -8.73 -36.29 -3.81
C SER A 44 -7.87 -37.54 -3.78
N LYS A 45 -8.50 -38.70 -3.89
CA LYS A 45 -7.88 -40.01 -3.89
C LYS A 45 -7.36 -40.29 -5.29
N GLU A 46 -6.07 -40.53 -5.40
CA GLU A 46 -5.44 -40.82 -6.68
C GLU A 46 -5.19 -42.32 -6.90
N LYS A 47 -4.79 -43.03 -5.83
CA LYS A 47 -4.40 -44.45 -5.91
C LYS A 47 -5.56 -45.33 -6.43
N HIS A 48 -5.25 -46.12 -7.46
CA HIS A 48 -6.15 -47.08 -8.11
C HIS A 48 -7.39 -46.47 -8.78
N LEU A 49 -7.33 -45.19 -9.19
CA LEU A 49 -8.37 -44.53 -9.97
C LEU A 49 -7.78 -43.94 -11.25
N PHE A 50 -8.42 -44.20 -12.39
CA PHE A 50 -8.12 -43.47 -13.63
C PHE A 50 -8.36 -41.98 -13.43
N LYS A 51 -7.54 -41.12 -14.05
CA LYS A 51 -7.61 -39.66 -13.85
C LYS A 51 -9.01 -39.07 -14.10
N HIS A 52 -9.71 -39.55 -15.12
CA HIS A 52 -11.07 -39.13 -15.46
C HIS A 52 -12.17 -39.64 -14.50
N LYS A 53 -11.82 -40.48 -13.52
CA LYS A 53 -12.69 -40.96 -12.44
C LYS A 53 -12.28 -40.43 -11.06
N GLN A 54 -11.18 -39.68 -10.96
CA GLN A 54 -10.82 -38.98 -9.73
C GLN A 54 -11.83 -37.85 -9.47
N GLN A 55 -12.08 -37.55 -8.20
CA GLN A 55 -13.05 -36.54 -7.77
C GLN A 55 -12.67 -36.00 -6.39
N VAL A 56 -13.29 -34.89 -5.99
CA VAL A 56 -13.18 -34.40 -4.61
C VAL A 56 -13.82 -35.41 -3.66
N ASN A 57 -13.07 -35.85 -2.66
CA ASN A 57 -13.52 -36.81 -1.64
C ASN A 57 -13.83 -36.16 -0.30
N ALA A 58 -13.16 -35.06 0.04
CA ALA A 58 -13.47 -34.26 1.23
C ALA A 58 -13.11 -32.81 1.00
N VAL A 59 -13.75 -31.93 1.77
CA VAL A 59 -13.53 -30.48 1.77
C VAL A 59 -13.48 -29.94 3.19
N GLN A 60 -12.69 -28.88 3.38
CA GLN A 60 -12.74 -28.03 4.58
C GLN A 60 -12.60 -26.58 4.13
N PHE A 61 -13.48 -25.71 4.62
CA PHE A 61 -13.49 -24.30 4.28
C PHE A 61 -12.50 -23.51 5.17
N LEU A 62 -11.69 -22.65 4.54
CA LEU A 62 -10.79 -21.72 5.21
C LEU A 62 -11.43 -20.33 5.20
N VAL A 63 -11.66 -19.76 6.38
CA VAL A 63 -12.28 -18.44 6.53
C VAL A 63 -11.34 -17.47 7.25
N GLY A 64 -11.44 -16.18 6.94
CA GLY A 64 -10.68 -15.13 7.62
C GLY A 64 -11.50 -13.85 7.76
N LYS A 65 -11.13 -13.02 8.74
CA LYS A 65 -11.80 -11.73 9.00
C LYS A 65 -11.59 -10.77 7.82
N VAL A 66 -12.64 -10.03 7.49
CA VAL A 66 -12.55 -8.93 6.52
C VAL A 66 -12.00 -7.71 7.22
N THR A 67 -10.84 -7.25 6.81
CA THR A 67 -10.32 -5.92 7.14
C THR A 67 -10.45 -5.02 5.92
N ALA A 68 -10.66 -3.72 6.11
CA ALA A 68 -10.62 -2.79 5.00
C ALA A 68 -9.22 -2.83 4.38
N ASP A 69 -9.15 -3.21 3.10
CA ASP A 69 -7.94 -3.49 2.34
C ASP A 69 -6.94 -2.31 2.35
N GLN A 70 -7.45 -1.08 2.43
CA GLN A 70 -6.67 0.15 2.37
C GLN A 70 -6.61 0.91 3.71
N SER A 71 -6.93 0.26 4.83
CA SER A 71 -6.92 0.91 6.17
C SER A 71 -5.55 1.44 6.62
N HIS A 72 -4.48 1.04 5.94
CA HIS A 72 -3.11 1.49 6.20
C HIS A 72 -2.66 2.65 5.29
N MET A 73 -3.46 3.02 4.29
CA MET A 73 -3.11 4.07 3.33
C MET A 73 -3.34 5.46 3.89
N GLY A 74 -2.37 6.34 3.63
CA GLY A 74 -2.43 7.76 3.97
C GLY A 74 -2.14 8.66 2.76
N ILE A 75 -2.78 9.82 2.73
CA ILE A 75 -2.55 10.90 1.76
C ILE A 75 -2.04 12.10 2.54
N VAL A 76 -0.81 12.51 2.27
CA VAL A 76 -0.17 13.65 2.96
C VAL A 76 0.24 14.73 1.97
N TYR A 77 0.04 15.99 2.36
CA TYR A 77 0.49 17.15 1.59
C TYR A 77 0.77 18.34 2.51
N ALA A 78 1.54 19.31 2.02
CA ALA A 78 1.74 20.58 2.70
C ALA A 78 0.91 21.68 2.02
N GLY A 79 0.25 22.51 2.82
CA GLY A 79 -0.31 23.80 2.39
C GLY A 79 0.47 24.95 3.03
N TYR A 80 -0.09 26.16 2.98
CA TYR A 80 0.55 27.36 3.53
C TYR A 80 0.92 27.27 5.02
N TYR A 81 0.13 26.57 5.83
CA TYR A 81 0.23 26.62 7.30
C TYR A 81 0.67 25.31 7.94
N ALA A 82 0.46 24.19 7.25
CA ALA A 82 0.57 22.88 7.86
C ALA A 82 0.80 21.78 6.82
N VAL A 83 1.36 20.68 7.32
CA VAL A 83 1.35 19.36 6.68
C VAL A 83 0.17 18.60 7.27
N ASP A 84 -0.72 18.11 6.41
CA ASP A 84 -1.93 17.38 6.80
C ASP A 84 -1.91 15.96 6.24
N MET A 85 -2.24 14.98 7.09
CA MET A 85 -2.44 13.58 6.71
C MET A 85 -3.92 13.23 6.72
N TYR A 86 -4.37 12.56 5.67
CA TYR A 86 -5.72 12.03 5.51
C TYR A 86 -5.68 10.52 5.31
N ASP A 87 -6.70 9.82 5.79
CA ASP A 87 -6.91 8.40 5.44
C ASP A 87 -7.51 8.26 4.03
N ALA A 88 -7.63 7.02 3.56
CA ALA A 88 -8.22 6.71 2.25
C ALA A 88 -9.72 7.06 2.13
N GLN A 89 -10.39 7.42 3.23
CA GLN A 89 -11.79 7.85 3.26
C GLN A 89 -11.92 9.38 3.31
N GLY A 90 -10.80 10.12 3.36
CA GLY A 90 -10.79 11.57 3.44
C GLY A 90 -10.99 12.12 4.85
N ASN A 91 -10.83 11.31 5.90
CA ASN A 91 -10.79 11.83 7.26
C ASN A 91 -9.37 12.33 7.57
N LYS A 92 -9.26 13.51 8.16
CA LYS A 92 -7.97 14.03 8.62
C LYS A 92 -7.49 13.23 9.84
N VAL A 93 -6.29 12.65 9.74
CA VAL A 93 -5.66 11.87 10.80
C VAL A 93 -4.87 12.78 11.74
N TRP A 94 -4.02 13.64 11.19
CA TRP A 94 -3.22 14.60 11.95
C TRP A 94 -2.89 15.85 11.11
N SER A 95 -2.43 16.90 11.80
CA SER A 95 -1.97 18.16 11.21
C SER A 95 -0.76 18.68 11.99
N VAL A 96 0.30 19.08 11.29
CA VAL A 96 1.54 19.61 11.89
C VAL A 96 1.85 20.96 11.27
N ALA A 97 1.99 22.00 12.10
CA ALA A 97 2.36 23.33 11.64
C ALA A 97 3.68 23.30 10.83
N ASN A 98 3.66 23.93 9.67
CA ASN A 98 4.77 24.00 8.70
C ASN A 98 4.63 25.32 7.95
N ASP A 99 5.55 26.26 8.17
CA ASP A 99 5.47 27.58 7.58
C ASP A 99 5.87 27.54 6.10
N ASP A 100 4.86 27.65 5.24
CA ASP A 100 5.02 27.78 3.79
C ASP A 100 4.24 29.00 3.27
N LEU A 101 4.15 30.07 4.07
CA LEU A 101 3.40 31.28 3.71
C LEU A 101 3.86 31.91 2.37
N ASN A 102 5.13 31.71 2.01
CA ASN A 102 5.72 32.26 0.80
C ASN A 102 5.33 31.51 -0.49
N SER A 103 4.81 30.27 -0.40
CA SER A 103 4.50 29.45 -1.58
C SER A 103 3.11 28.79 -1.52
N GLY A 104 2.83 28.09 -0.42
CA GLY A 104 1.66 27.23 -0.24
C GLY A 104 1.65 25.99 -1.14
N LYS A 105 2.83 25.55 -1.62
CA LYS A 105 3.00 24.46 -2.59
C LYS A 105 4.19 23.55 -2.27
N ILE A 106 4.88 23.76 -1.15
CA ILE A 106 6.09 22.98 -0.82
C ILE A 106 5.79 21.48 -0.87
N GLY A 107 6.74 20.73 -1.42
CA GLY A 107 6.56 19.31 -1.64
C GLY A 107 6.75 18.47 -0.37
N ILE A 108 6.31 17.21 -0.46
CA ILE A 108 6.62 16.17 0.52
C ILE A 108 7.09 14.91 -0.21
N SER A 109 7.78 14.05 0.52
CA SER A 109 8.10 12.68 0.09
C SER A 109 7.99 11.73 1.29
N ALA A 110 8.10 10.43 1.03
CA ALA A 110 7.93 9.40 2.03
C ALA A 110 9.10 8.40 2.03
N TYR A 111 9.48 7.91 3.21
CA TYR A 111 10.48 6.84 3.37
C TYR A 111 10.37 6.21 4.76
N ASP A 112 10.51 4.89 4.84
CA ASP A 112 10.57 4.14 6.10
C ASP A 112 12.01 4.17 6.67
N PHE A 113 12.29 5.17 7.51
CA PHE A 113 13.59 5.29 8.18
C PHE A 113 13.75 4.27 9.31
N THR A 114 12.66 3.85 9.94
CA THR A 114 12.69 2.97 11.12
C THR A 114 12.78 1.49 10.79
N GLY A 115 12.40 1.12 9.57
CA GLY A 115 12.34 -0.25 9.08
C GLY A 115 11.16 -1.04 9.64
N ASP A 116 10.10 -0.37 10.10
CA ASP A 116 8.90 -1.01 10.66
C ASP A 116 7.81 -1.30 9.61
N GLY A 117 8.05 -0.91 8.36
CA GLY A 117 7.16 -1.09 7.22
C GLY A 117 6.23 0.09 6.94
N ILE A 118 6.21 1.11 7.80
CA ILE A 118 5.39 2.32 7.67
C ILE A 118 6.29 3.48 7.27
N ASP A 119 5.90 4.22 6.24
CA ASP A 119 6.71 5.37 5.83
C ASP A 119 6.56 6.53 6.83
N GLU A 120 7.69 7.14 7.18
CA GLU A 120 7.72 8.50 7.68
C GLU A 120 7.57 9.51 6.53
N VAL A 121 7.16 10.73 6.89
CA VAL A 121 6.96 11.86 5.96
C VAL A 121 8.12 12.83 6.06
N LEU A 122 8.71 13.16 4.92
CA LEU A 122 9.78 14.14 4.78
C LEU A 122 9.18 15.46 4.33
N VAL A 123 9.43 16.51 5.10
CA VAL A 123 8.82 17.84 4.90
C VAL A 123 9.85 18.94 4.94
N GLN A 124 9.58 20.05 4.27
CA GLN A 124 10.39 21.26 4.25
C GLN A 124 9.50 22.45 4.61
N ASP A 125 10.03 23.40 5.39
CA ASP A 125 9.47 24.75 5.57
C ASP A 125 10.49 25.81 5.16
N ARG A 126 10.33 27.07 5.55
CA ARG A 126 11.31 28.13 5.23
C ARG A 126 12.74 27.85 5.75
N LEU A 127 12.91 27.10 6.83
CA LEU A 127 14.16 27.02 7.61
C LEU A 127 14.61 25.61 7.99
N ARG A 128 13.73 24.61 7.83
CA ARG A 128 13.95 23.25 8.35
C ARG A 128 13.46 22.20 7.37
N MET A 129 14.27 21.17 7.19
CA MET A 129 13.81 19.86 6.78
C MET A 129 13.48 19.05 8.03
N ARG A 130 12.35 18.33 8.03
CA ARG A 130 11.92 17.48 9.16
C ARG A 130 11.46 16.11 8.69
N ILE A 131 11.58 15.14 9.59
CA ILE A 131 11.03 13.79 9.47
C ILE A 131 9.86 13.70 10.44
N LEU A 132 8.67 13.31 9.96
CA LEU A 132 7.45 13.16 10.74
C LEU A 132 7.01 11.70 10.75
N ASP A 133 6.60 11.21 11.92
CA ASP A 133 5.96 9.91 12.09
C ASP A 133 4.68 9.82 11.24
N GLY A 134 4.58 8.81 10.37
CA GLY A 134 3.46 8.70 9.41
C GLY A 134 2.08 8.55 10.07
N LYS A 135 2.02 7.97 11.28
CA LYS A 135 0.76 7.71 11.99
C LYS A 135 0.28 8.91 12.81
N THR A 136 1.20 9.72 13.32
CA THR A 136 0.89 10.72 14.37
C THR A 136 1.34 12.14 14.05
N GLY A 137 2.21 12.33 13.06
CA GLY A 137 2.84 13.62 12.75
C GLY A 137 3.91 14.03 13.76
N ARG A 138 4.27 13.16 14.73
CA ARG A 138 5.33 13.45 15.71
C ARG A 138 6.65 13.71 14.98
N VAL A 139 7.32 14.81 15.29
CA VAL A 139 8.65 15.12 14.74
C VAL A 139 9.69 14.12 15.27
N MET A 140 10.40 13.48 14.35
CA MET A 140 11.42 12.46 14.63
C MET A 140 12.84 12.94 14.35
N GLY A 141 13.01 13.94 13.47
CA GLY A 141 14.29 14.54 13.14
C GLY A 141 14.11 15.95 12.59
N ILE A 142 15.11 16.80 12.82
CA ILE A 142 15.15 18.19 12.33
C ILE A 142 16.55 18.47 11.81
N ILE A 143 16.63 19.00 10.59
CA ILE A 143 17.86 19.46 9.95
C ILE A 143 17.63 20.92 9.54
N ALA A 144 18.56 21.81 9.89
CA ALA A 144 18.51 23.19 9.44
C ALA A 144 18.76 23.20 7.91
N ASN A 145 17.78 23.67 7.15
CA ASN A 145 17.85 23.72 5.69
C ASN A 145 16.89 24.80 5.19
N SER A 146 17.38 25.85 4.55
CA SER A 146 16.55 26.98 4.11
C SER A 146 16.08 26.88 2.68
N SER A 147 14.89 27.42 2.43
CA SER A 147 14.40 27.65 1.08
C SER A 147 13.38 28.79 1.05
N GLY A 148 13.38 29.55 -0.03
CA GLY A 148 12.24 30.39 -0.42
C GLY A 148 10.98 29.59 -0.73
N THR A 149 11.08 28.26 -0.86
CA THR A 149 10.01 27.28 -1.12
C THR A 149 9.29 27.46 -2.45
N LEU A 150 9.22 26.39 -3.25
CA LEU A 150 8.31 26.28 -4.38
C LEU A 150 7.50 25.00 -4.22
N TRP A 151 8.02 23.88 -4.73
CA TRP A 151 7.42 22.55 -4.65
C TRP A 151 8.49 21.45 -4.65
N GLU A 152 9.72 21.81 -4.28
CA GLU A 152 10.77 20.83 -4.01
C GLU A 152 10.42 19.96 -2.80
N TYR A 153 11.06 18.80 -2.70
CA TYR A 153 11.01 17.96 -1.50
C TYR A 153 12.34 17.21 -1.34
N PRO A 154 12.66 16.76 -0.11
CA PRO A 154 13.82 15.90 0.12
C PRO A 154 13.65 14.54 -0.57
N VAL A 155 14.73 13.93 -1.01
CA VAL A 155 14.75 12.60 -1.64
C VAL A 155 15.62 11.66 -0.82
N VAL A 156 15.19 10.40 -0.69
CA VAL A 156 16.02 9.33 -0.14
C VAL A 156 16.36 8.35 -1.25
N ALA A 157 17.63 7.97 -1.36
CA ALA A 157 18.09 6.96 -2.31
C ALA A 157 19.32 6.22 -1.76
N ASP A 158 19.39 4.92 -2.03
CA ASP A 158 20.60 4.12 -1.81
C ASP A 158 21.52 4.33 -3.03
N LEU A 159 22.51 5.21 -2.87
CA LEU A 159 23.39 5.61 -3.95
C LEU A 159 24.37 4.48 -4.27
N GLU A 160 24.98 3.89 -3.24
CA GLU A 160 26.00 2.86 -3.34
C GLU A 160 25.43 1.48 -3.68
N GLY A 161 24.19 1.19 -3.29
CA GLY A 161 23.59 -0.14 -3.41
C GLY A 161 24.00 -1.10 -2.30
N ASN A 162 24.39 -0.57 -1.15
CA ASN A 162 24.87 -1.34 0.00
C ASN A 162 23.80 -1.45 1.10
N ASN A 163 22.55 -1.08 0.80
CA ASN A 163 21.42 -1.08 1.73
C ASN A 163 21.59 -0.09 2.90
N ASN A 164 22.29 1.02 2.67
CA ASN A 164 22.34 2.17 3.56
C ASN A 164 22.15 3.46 2.74
N ALA A 165 20.95 4.02 2.82
CA ALA A 165 20.53 5.14 1.99
C ALA A 165 21.14 6.48 2.41
N SER A 166 21.08 7.43 1.48
CA SER A 166 21.37 8.84 1.67
C SER A 166 20.10 9.68 1.58
N LEU A 167 19.98 10.69 2.44
CA LEU A 167 18.97 11.74 2.41
C LEU A 167 19.54 12.97 1.71
N ILE A 168 18.88 13.42 0.65
CA ILE A 168 19.33 14.49 -0.23
C ILE A 168 18.31 15.62 -0.18
N MET A 169 18.77 16.84 0.06
CA MET A 169 17.93 18.04 0.05
C MET A 169 18.63 19.20 -0.64
N VAL A 170 17.82 20.10 -1.20
CA VAL A 170 18.29 21.33 -1.84
C VAL A 170 18.04 22.51 -0.89
N ALA A 171 18.85 23.54 -1.01
CA ALA A 171 18.76 24.75 -0.20
C ALA A 171 19.04 26.01 -1.01
N ASN A 172 18.45 27.11 -0.56
CA ASN A 172 18.77 28.45 -1.02
C ASN A 172 18.64 29.46 0.13
N ASP A 173 19.34 30.58 0.01
CA ASP A 173 19.49 31.60 1.05
C ASP A 173 19.40 33.03 0.50
N TYR A 174 18.76 33.19 -0.67
CA TYR A 174 18.59 34.49 -1.33
C TYR A 174 17.56 35.38 -0.62
N ASP A 175 16.61 34.79 0.10
CA ASP A 175 15.54 35.48 0.83
C ASP A 175 15.88 35.63 2.31
N ARG A 176 15.63 36.81 2.88
CA ARG A 176 16.03 37.16 4.26
C ARG A 176 15.32 36.34 5.33
N GLU A 177 14.12 35.84 5.04
CA GLU A 177 13.35 35.02 5.98
C GLU A 177 13.74 33.53 5.92
N SER A 178 14.57 33.15 4.96
CA SER A 178 15.04 31.78 4.74
C SER A 178 16.51 31.77 4.35
N GLN A 179 17.38 32.22 5.27
CA GLN A 179 18.82 32.44 5.02
C GLN A 179 19.70 31.58 5.93
N VAL A 180 19.75 30.27 5.67
CA VAL A 180 20.55 29.30 6.44
C VAL A 180 21.70 28.75 5.60
N ASN A 181 21.41 28.22 4.42
CA ASN A 181 22.36 27.51 3.56
C ASN A 181 21.91 27.52 2.09
N HIS A 182 22.83 27.18 1.17
CA HIS A 182 22.54 27.08 -0.27
C HIS A 182 23.27 25.91 -0.93
N GLY A 183 22.68 25.34 -1.97
CA GLY A 183 23.25 24.23 -2.73
C GLY A 183 22.53 22.90 -2.48
N VAL A 184 23.27 21.81 -2.48
CA VAL A 184 22.77 20.45 -2.25
C VAL A 184 23.46 19.86 -1.03
N PHE A 185 22.67 19.32 -0.10
CA PHE A 185 23.15 18.73 1.14
C PHE A 185 22.72 17.28 1.20
N VAL A 186 23.67 16.41 1.55
CA VAL A 186 23.48 14.96 1.63
C VAL A 186 23.83 14.48 3.03
N TYR A 187 22.96 13.67 3.61
CA TYR A 187 23.07 13.13 4.96
C TYR A 187 22.93 11.61 4.93
N GLU A 188 23.53 10.95 5.90
CA GLU A 188 23.41 9.52 6.14
C GLU A 188 23.01 9.26 7.60
N SER A 189 22.69 8.02 7.93
CA SER A 189 22.45 7.64 9.31
C SER A 189 23.70 7.87 10.17
N ALA A 190 23.56 8.66 11.23
CA ALA A 190 24.66 8.91 12.16
C ALA A 190 25.01 7.67 13.02
N ASP A 191 24.09 6.71 13.14
CA ASP A 191 24.29 5.48 13.88
C ASP A 191 24.57 4.33 12.90
N PRO A 192 25.80 3.79 12.85
CA PRO A 192 26.16 2.72 11.91
C PRO A 192 25.40 1.41 12.16
N SER A 193 24.77 1.24 13.34
CA SER A 193 23.91 0.10 13.65
C SER A 193 22.46 0.27 13.15
N LYS A 194 22.12 1.46 12.64
CA LYS A 194 20.79 1.80 12.11
C LYS A 194 20.88 2.28 10.66
N PRO A 195 21.31 1.42 9.72
CA PRO A 195 21.34 1.79 8.31
C PRO A 195 19.93 2.06 7.80
N TRP A 196 19.82 3.03 6.89
CA TRP A 196 18.57 3.33 6.19
C TRP A 196 18.39 2.31 5.06
N ARG A 197 17.63 1.25 5.35
CA ARG A 197 17.49 0.08 4.46
C ARG A 197 16.36 0.25 3.44
N ASN A 198 16.39 -0.56 2.39
CA ASN A 198 15.30 -0.70 1.41
C ASN A 198 14.91 0.61 0.70
N ALA A 199 15.83 1.55 0.53
CA ALA A 199 15.59 2.73 -0.30
C ALA A 199 15.75 2.40 -1.79
N THR A 200 15.06 3.16 -2.64
CA THR A 200 15.24 3.10 -4.10
C THR A 200 16.69 3.38 -4.48
N ARG A 201 17.16 2.74 -5.56
CA ARG A 201 18.44 3.04 -6.20
C ARG A 201 18.38 4.23 -7.16
N ILE A 202 17.18 4.66 -7.52
CA ILE A 202 16.95 5.68 -8.54
C ILE A 202 15.70 6.52 -8.23
N TRP A 203 15.81 7.83 -8.40
CA TRP A 203 14.70 8.77 -8.41
C TRP A 203 14.85 9.65 -9.66
N ASN A 204 14.33 9.17 -10.80
CA ASN A 204 14.64 9.76 -12.11
C ASN A 204 13.78 10.98 -12.47
N GLN A 205 12.64 11.17 -11.80
CA GLN A 205 11.68 12.21 -12.15
C GLN A 205 10.86 12.69 -10.95
N TYR A 206 10.23 13.86 -11.07
CA TYR A 206 9.40 14.42 -10.00
C TYR A 206 8.22 13.49 -9.65
N ALA A 207 7.51 12.98 -10.66
CA ALA A 207 6.41 12.03 -10.50
C ALA A 207 6.93 10.59 -10.32
N PHE A 208 7.83 10.36 -9.36
CA PHE A 208 8.41 9.05 -9.10
C PHE A 208 7.43 8.14 -8.33
N ASN A 209 7.30 6.90 -8.77
CA ASN A 209 6.48 5.86 -8.16
C ASN A 209 7.01 4.45 -8.44
N PHE A 210 8.32 4.26 -8.62
CA PHE A 210 8.99 2.99 -9.01
C PHE A 210 8.63 2.39 -10.37
N SER A 211 7.35 2.24 -10.70
CA SER A 211 6.86 1.35 -11.76
C SER A 211 7.37 1.73 -13.16
N ASP A 212 7.67 3.00 -13.40
CA ASP A 212 8.11 3.52 -14.70
C ASP A 212 9.64 3.57 -14.88
N ILE A 213 10.43 3.00 -13.94
CA ILE A 213 11.90 3.02 -14.03
C ILE A 213 12.54 1.76 -13.41
N ASN A 214 13.39 1.09 -14.18
CA ASN A 214 14.23 0.01 -13.67
C ASN A 214 15.47 0.55 -12.95
N ALA A 215 16.06 -0.23 -12.05
CA ALA A 215 17.27 0.15 -11.31
C ALA A 215 18.48 0.49 -12.22
N ASN A 216 18.51 -0.02 -13.45
CA ASN A 216 19.54 0.29 -14.46
C ASN A 216 19.21 1.53 -15.33
N GLY A 217 18.14 2.27 -14.99
CA GLY A 217 17.71 3.47 -15.71
C GLY A 217 16.87 3.23 -16.97
N THR A 218 16.58 1.98 -17.34
CA THR A 218 15.69 1.67 -18.47
C THR A 218 14.22 1.80 -18.09
N ILE A 219 13.38 2.25 -19.01
CA ILE A 219 11.92 2.32 -18.82
C ILE A 219 11.30 0.97 -19.28
N PRO A 220 10.48 0.30 -18.46
CA PRO A 220 9.74 -0.89 -18.88
C PRO A 220 8.73 -0.56 -19.99
N THR A 221 8.57 -1.45 -20.98
CA THR A 221 7.52 -1.30 -22.00
C THR A 221 6.12 -1.49 -21.42
N ASP A 222 5.94 -2.50 -20.56
CA ASP A 222 4.66 -2.90 -19.96
C ASP A 222 4.84 -3.09 -18.44
N ALA A 223 4.89 -1.98 -17.70
CA ALA A 223 4.99 -2.01 -16.24
C ALA A 223 3.70 -2.57 -15.61
N GLN A 224 3.84 -3.35 -14.53
CA GLN A 224 2.68 -3.70 -13.71
C GLN A 224 2.09 -2.45 -13.06
N PRO A 225 0.76 -2.35 -12.89
CA PRO A 225 0.16 -1.18 -12.26
C PRO A 225 0.70 -0.93 -10.84
N SER A 226 1.18 0.29 -10.58
CA SER A 226 1.76 0.68 -9.28
C SER A 226 0.78 0.44 -8.11
N TRP A 227 -0.50 0.74 -8.31
CA TRP A 227 -1.56 0.57 -7.31
C TRP A 227 -1.90 -0.90 -6.99
N LEU A 228 -1.44 -1.86 -7.81
CA LEU A 228 -1.55 -3.29 -7.56
C LEU A 228 -0.24 -3.92 -7.09
N THR A 229 0.83 -3.13 -6.96
CA THR A 229 2.15 -3.61 -6.54
C THR A 229 2.54 -2.98 -5.19
N HIS A 230 3.31 -1.90 -5.22
CA HIS A 230 3.77 -1.20 -4.01
C HIS A 230 2.75 -0.18 -3.47
N ASN A 231 1.76 0.18 -4.29
CA ASN A 231 0.66 1.10 -3.98
C ASN A 231 1.14 2.40 -3.30
N SER A 232 2.18 3.02 -3.84
CA SER A 232 2.76 4.26 -3.30
C SER A 232 3.14 5.24 -4.41
N PHE A 233 3.26 6.52 -4.05
CA PHE A 233 3.66 7.60 -4.95
C PHE A 233 4.56 8.57 -4.18
N ARG A 234 5.72 8.96 -4.75
CA ARG A 234 6.78 9.73 -4.06
C ARG A 234 7.25 9.10 -2.74
N SER A 235 7.25 7.78 -2.66
CA SER A 235 7.92 7.03 -1.59
C SER A 235 9.23 6.46 -2.10
N ALA A 236 10.29 6.54 -1.30
CA ALA A 236 11.57 5.91 -1.59
C ALA A 236 11.63 4.45 -1.10
N THR A 237 10.63 3.96 -0.37
CA THR A 237 10.64 2.63 0.24
C THR A 237 10.31 1.53 -0.77
N ILE A 238 11.26 0.62 -1.00
CA ILE A 238 11.04 -0.60 -1.78
C ILE A 238 10.08 -1.51 -1.00
N ARG A 239 8.94 -1.84 -1.63
CA ARG A 239 7.94 -2.76 -1.08
C ARG A 239 7.75 -3.96 -2.01
N VAL A 240 7.57 -5.13 -1.41
CA VAL A 240 7.21 -6.36 -2.14
C VAL A 240 5.70 -6.52 -2.08
N PRO A 241 5.00 -6.64 -3.23
CA PRO A 241 3.56 -6.89 -3.23
C PRO A 241 3.22 -8.25 -2.61
N LEU A 242 2.02 -8.34 -2.02
CA LEU A 242 1.43 -9.62 -1.63
C LEU A 242 1.22 -10.48 -2.89
N LYS A 243 1.60 -11.76 -2.82
CA LYS A 243 1.39 -12.74 -3.90
C LYS A 243 -0.01 -13.30 -3.89
#